data_AF-C8BZQ3-F1
#
_entry.id   AF-C8BZQ3-F1
#
_cell.length_a   1.000
_cell.length_b   1.000
_cell.length_c   1.000
_cell.angle_alpha   90.00
_cell.angle_beta   90.00
_cell.angle_gamma   90.00
#
_symmetry.space_group_name_H-M   'P 1'
#
loop_
_entity.id
_entity.type
_entity.pdbx_description
1 polymer ?
#
loop_
_entity_poly.entity_id
_entity_poly.type
_entity_poly.pdbx_seq_one_letter_code
_entity_poly.pdbx_strand_id
1 'polypeptide(L)' 'TEFEGKSLEEIIKTSSAGIFNNAAQIWNHTFYWHCLSPNGGGEPTGDLAAAINKAFGSFAEFKDAFTKSAIGNFG' A
#
# COMPACT_ATOMS: atom_id res chain seq x y z
N THR A 1 -25.50 4.49 13.47
CA THR A 1 -24.65 5.69 13.66
C THR A 1 -24.34 6.31 12.30
N GLU A 2 -23.72 7.49 12.22
CA GLU A 2 -23.40 8.17 10.94
C GLU A 2 -22.66 7.28 9.90
N PHE A 3 -21.83 6.35 10.39
CA PHE A 3 -21.00 5.47 9.57
C PHE A 3 -21.62 4.09 9.31
N GLU A 4 -22.78 3.81 9.89
CA GLU A 4 -23.45 2.52 9.76
C GLU A 4 -23.96 2.31 8.32
N GLY A 5 -23.69 1.15 7.74
CA GLY A 5 -24.06 0.82 6.37
C GLY A 5 -23.15 1.38 5.28
N LYS A 6 -22.16 2.21 5.61
CA LYS A 6 -21.12 2.65 4.67
C LYS A 6 -20.08 1.56 4.46
N SER A 7 -19.47 1.52 3.27
CA SER A 7 -18.30 0.69 3.02
C SER A 7 -17.08 1.18 3.80
N LEU A 8 -16.09 0.30 3.99
CA LEU A 8 -14.84 0.64 4.69
C LEU A 8 -14.13 1.84 4.05
N GLU A 9 -14.09 1.90 2.72
CA GLU A 9 -13.45 2.99 1.99
C GLU A 9 -14.20 4.33 2.14
N GLU A 10 -15.53 4.30 2.17
CA GLU A 10 -16.33 5.50 2.42
C GLU A 10 -16.12 6.02 3.84
N ILE A 11 -16.00 5.13 4.82
CA ILE A 11 -15.67 5.51 6.20
C ILE A 11 -14.26 6.15 6.23
N ILE A 12 -13.27 5.58 5.55
CA ILE A 12 -11.92 6.14 5.47
C ILE A 12 -11.93 7.54 4.85
N LYS A 13 -12.69 7.74 3.78
CA LYS A 13 -12.76 9.03 3.06
C LYS A 13 -13.51 10.12 3.81
N THR A 14 -14.38 9.77 4.76
CA THR A 14 -15.32 10.73 5.38
C THR A 14 -15.23 10.85 6.91
N SER A 15 -14.56 9.92 7.59
CA SER A 15 -14.36 9.98 9.05
C SER A 15 -13.07 10.70 9.44
N SER A 16 -12.90 10.96 10.74
CA SER A 16 -11.70 11.58 11.31
C SER A 16 -11.33 10.95 12.66
N ALA A 17 -10.16 11.33 13.18
CA ALA A 17 -9.65 10.91 14.48
C ALA A 17 -9.73 9.39 14.71
N GLY A 18 -10.34 8.95 15.83
CA GLY A 18 -10.37 7.54 16.21
C GLY A 18 -11.08 6.63 15.21
N ILE A 19 -12.15 7.11 14.56
CA ILE A 19 -12.86 6.31 13.54
C ILE A 19 -11.99 6.14 12.31
N PHE A 20 -11.36 7.21 11.83
CA PHE A 20 -10.43 7.16 10.72
C PHE A 20 -9.26 6.22 11.02
N ASN A 21 -8.61 6.38 12.18
CA ASN A 21 -7.45 5.57 12.55
C ASN A 21 -7.78 4.08 12.52
N ASN A 22 -8.93 3.66 13.06
CA ASN A 22 -9.31 2.26 13.06
C ASN A 22 -9.70 1.77 11.66
N ALA A 23 -10.54 2.50 10.94
CA ALA A 23 -10.98 2.10 9.60
C ALA A 23 -9.81 2.03 8.61
N ALA A 24 -8.95 3.05 8.61
CA ALA A 24 -7.76 3.11 7.77
C ALA A 24 -6.80 1.97 8.12
N GLN A 25 -6.59 1.65 9.41
CA GLN A 25 -5.70 0.55 9.77
C GLN A 25 -6.25 -0.81 9.36
N ILE A 26 -7.56 -1.05 9.40
CA ILE A 26 -8.15 -2.29 8.87
C ILE A 26 -7.83 -2.43 7.37
N TRP A 27 -8.04 -1.35 6.61
CA TRP A 27 -7.78 -1.35 5.17
C TRP A 27 -6.28 -1.52 4.87
N ASN A 28 -5.41 -0.77 5.56
CA ASN A 28 -3.96 -0.82 5.41
C ASN A 28 -3.42 -2.24 5.67
N HIS A 29 -3.89 -2.91 6.73
CA HIS A 29 -3.44 -4.27 7.05
C HIS A 29 -3.99 -5.30 6.08
N THR A 30 -5.25 -5.16 5.66
CA THR A 30 -5.83 -6.04 4.63
C THR A 30 -5.04 -5.94 3.34
N PHE A 31 -4.72 -4.72 2.90
CA PHE A 31 -3.89 -4.46 1.74
C PHE A 31 -2.47 -5.03 1.91
N TYR A 32 -1.83 -4.79 3.06
CA TYR A 32 -0.50 -5.31 3.38
C TYR A 32 -0.40 -6.83 3.22
N TRP A 33 -1.40 -7.58 3.72
CA TRP A 33 -1.39 -9.04 3.57
C TRP A 33 -1.53 -9.49 2.13
N HIS A 34 -2.28 -8.76 1.31
CA HIS A 34 -2.37 -9.03 -0.14
C HIS A 34 -1.09 -8.67 -0.91
N CYS A 35 -0.22 -7.81 -0.37
CA CYS A 35 1.11 -7.56 -0.93
C CYS A 35 2.10 -8.72 -0.68
N LEU A 36 1.73 -9.71 0.14
CA LEU A 36 2.57 -10.85 0.50
C LEU A 36 1.98 -12.16 -0.03
N SER A 37 2.86 -13.10 -0.37
CA SER A 37 2.47 -14.45 -0.78
C SER A 37 3.59 -15.42 -0.46
N PRO A 38 3.30 -16.65 -0.01
CA PRO A 38 4.32 -17.70 0.13
C PRO A 38 4.98 -18.05 -1.22
N ASN A 39 4.32 -17.71 -2.33
CA ASN A 39 4.78 -17.93 -3.68
C ASN A 39 5.16 -16.61 -4.38
N GLY A 40 5.34 -15.53 -3.60
CA GLY A 40 5.76 -14.23 -4.11
C GLY A 40 7.28 -14.11 -4.26
N GLY A 41 7.76 -12.88 -4.44
CA GLY A 41 9.17 -12.59 -4.69
C GLY A 41 9.52 -12.60 -6.18
N GLY A 42 10.83 -12.52 -6.48
CA GLY A 42 11.32 -12.29 -7.84
C GLY A 42 11.14 -10.84 -8.29
N GLU A 43 11.11 -10.63 -9.61
CA GLU A 43 10.87 -9.32 -10.24
C GLU A 43 9.43 -9.24 -10.80
N PRO A 44 8.84 -8.02 -10.88
CA PRO A 44 7.56 -7.83 -11.53
C PRO A 44 7.61 -8.26 -13.00
N THR A 45 6.46 -8.57 -13.58
CA THR A 45 6.32 -8.93 -15.00
C THR A 45 5.27 -8.06 -15.68
N GLY A 46 5.23 -8.11 -17.01
CA GLY A 46 4.22 -7.41 -17.82
C GLY A 46 4.22 -5.89 -17.65
N ASP A 47 3.04 -5.29 -17.71
CA ASP A 47 2.85 -3.84 -17.70
C ASP A 47 3.40 -3.16 -16.44
N LEU A 48 3.36 -3.85 -15.29
CA LEU A 48 3.93 -3.33 -14.05
C LEU A 48 5.46 -3.21 -14.14
N ALA A 49 6.15 -4.21 -14.71
CA ALA A 49 7.58 -4.14 -14.92
C ALA A 49 7.97 -3.00 -15.87
N ALA A 50 7.20 -2.83 -16.96
CA ALA A 50 7.39 -1.74 -17.91
C ALA A 50 7.17 -0.37 -17.25
N ALA A 51 6.14 -0.24 -16.43
CA ALA A 51 5.85 0.99 -15.69
C ALA A 51 6.96 1.32 -14.67
N ILE A 52 7.47 0.32 -13.95
CA ILE A 52 8.60 0.49 -13.03
C ILE A 52 9.85 0.96 -13.77
N ASN A 53 10.24 0.29 -14.86
CA ASN A 53 11.40 0.69 -15.64
C ASN A 53 11.24 2.10 -16.23
N LYS A 54 10.03 2.47 -16.67
CA LYS A 54 9.74 3.83 -17.17
C LYS A 54 9.86 4.90 -16.07
N ALA A 55 9.39 4.60 -14.87
CA ALA A 55 9.34 5.58 -13.77
C ALA A 55 10.66 5.68 -13.01
N PHE A 56 11.39 4.58 -12.87
CA PHE A 56 12.56 4.46 -11.98
C PHE A 56 13.87 4.12 -12.71
N GLY A 57 13.84 3.85 -14.02
CA GLY A 57 15.01 3.43 -14.81
C GLY A 57 15.19 1.91 -14.84
N SER A 58 15.09 1.27 -13.67
CA SER A 58 15.18 -0.18 -13.52
C SER A 58 14.45 -0.68 -12.27
N PHE A 59 14.14 -1.98 -12.22
CA PHE A 59 13.63 -2.61 -11.00
C PHE A 59 14.61 -2.50 -9.82
N ALA A 60 15.92 -2.56 -10.08
CA ALA A 60 16.95 -2.40 -9.06
C ALA A 60 16.92 -1.01 -8.42
N GLU A 61 16.81 0.05 -9.24
CA GLU A 61 16.69 1.43 -8.76
C GLU A 61 15.38 1.66 -8.01
N PHE A 62 14.26 1.09 -8.48
CA PHE A 62 13.00 1.10 -7.74
C PHE A 62 13.14 0.43 -6.38
N LYS A 63 13.74 -0.77 -6.32
CA LYS A 63 13.92 -1.51 -5.08
C LYS A 63 14.77 -0.73 -4.08
N ASP A 64 15.85 -0.09 -4.55
CA ASP A 64 16.69 0.78 -3.71
C ASP A 64 15.91 2.00 -3.19
N ALA A 65 15.20 2.71 -4.07
CA ALA A 65 14.38 3.87 -3.71
C ALA A 65 13.27 3.52 -2.69
N PHE A 66 12.53 2.44 -2.95
CA PHE A 66 11.48 1.96 -2.04
C PHE A 66 12.06 1.53 -0.68
N THR A 67 13.18 0.82 -0.69
CA THR A 67 13.88 0.39 0.54
C THR A 67 14.35 1.58 1.36
N LYS A 68 14.96 2.58 0.72
CA LYS A 68 15.38 3.83 1.39
C LYS A 68 14.19 4.57 2.00
N SER A 69 13.08 4.66 1.28
CA SER A 69 11.85 5.26 1.80
C SER A 69 11.31 4.48 3.01
N ALA A 70 11.29 3.15 2.96
CA ALA A 70 10.82 2.32 4.05
C ALA A 70 11.70 2.43 5.31
N ILE A 71 13.03 2.39 5.14
CA ILE A 71 13.99 2.54 6.24
C ILE A 71 13.94 3.96 6.84
N GLY A 72 13.78 4.97 5.99
CA GLY A 72 13.72 6.38 6.40
C GLY A 72 12.36 6.82 6.97
N ASN A 73 11.34 5.96 6.95
CA ASN A 73 10.01 6.29 7.44
C ASN A 73 9.98 6.22 8.98
N PHE A 74 10.36 7.33 9.61
CA PHE A 74 10.38 7.47 11.06
C PHE A 74 8.95 7.54 11.63
N GLY A 75 8.69 6.79 12.70
CA GLY A 75 7.44 6.76 13.44
C GLY A 75 7.45 7.64 14.68
#